data_AF-A0A969PXD9-F1
#
_entry.id   AF-A0A969PXD9-F1
#
_cell.length_a   1.000
_cell.length_b   1.000
_cell.length_c   1.000
_cell.angle_alpha   90.00
_cell.angle_beta   90.00
_cell.angle_gamma   90.00
#
_symmetry.space_group_name_H-M   'P 1'
#
loop_
_entity.id
_entity.type
_entity.pdbx_description
1 polymer ?
#
loop_
_entity_poly.entity_id
_entity_poly.type
_entity_poly.pdbx_seq_one_letter_code
_entity_poly.pdbx_strand_id
1 'polypeptide(L)'
;MEGYTGEGLNGFAYLQTDGFDRSFTVVTIAEFDGERFVEADLIIRIVGDQVIIERDQNDKQLVDALEQLGVPRSQIILAYAGEPVPEET
;
A
#
# COMPACT_ATOMS: atom_id res chain seq x y z
N MET A 1 2.15 15.34 37.21
CA MET A 1 1.31 14.75 36.15
C MET A 1 1.81 15.36 34.85
N GLU A 2 2.84 14.73 34.27
CA GLU A 2 3.46 15.17 33.02
C GLU A 2 2.51 14.91 31.85
N GLY A 3 2.47 15.83 30.89
CA GLY A 3 1.46 15.90 29.84
C GLY A 3 1.52 14.71 28.88
N TYR A 4 0.39 14.01 28.75
CA TYR A 4 0.19 12.88 27.82
C TYR A 4 -0.15 13.33 26.38
N THR A 5 0.21 14.55 25.99
CA THR A 5 -0.14 15.12 24.68
C THR A 5 1.15 15.50 23.96
N GLY A 6 1.70 14.55 23.20
CA GLY A 6 2.65 14.85 22.12
C GLY A 6 1.88 15.43 20.93
N GLU A 7 2.59 16.14 20.04
CA GLU A 7 2.00 16.57 18.77
C GLU A 7 1.56 15.33 17.99
N GLY A 8 0.29 15.30 17.58
CA GLY A 8 -0.25 14.22 16.76
C GLY A 8 0.37 14.24 15.36
N LEU A 9 0.37 13.09 14.69
CA LEU A 9 0.82 12.99 13.31
C LEU A 9 0.02 13.96 12.42
N ASN A 10 0.68 14.94 11.82
CA ASN A 10 0.06 15.82 10.83
C ASN A 10 0.55 15.39 9.44
N GLY A 11 -0.31 14.74 8.67
CA GLY A 11 0.08 14.19 7.39
C GLY A 11 -1.06 13.99 6.41
N PHE A 12 -0.70 13.80 5.14
CA PHE A 12 -1.59 13.52 4.04
C PHE A 12 -1.12 12.25 3.33
N ALA A 13 -2.07 11.40 2.94
CA ALA A 13 -1.83 10.27 2.06
C ALA A 13 -2.23 10.65 0.63
N TYR A 14 -1.38 10.31 -0.33
CA TYR A 14 -1.58 10.61 -1.74
C TYR A 14 -1.65 9.32 -2.53
N LEU A 15 -2.76 9.13 -3.26
CA LEU A 15 -2.87 8.08 -4.26
C LEU A 15 -2.25 8.58 -5.57
N GLN A 16 -1.28 7.82 -6.08
CA GLN A 16 -0.72 7.97 -7.41
C GLN A 16 -1.10 6.76 -8.25
N THR A 17 -1.49 7.02 -9.50
CA THR A 17 -1.69 5.97 -10.52
C THR A 17 -0.76 6.22 -11.71
N ASP A 18 -0.44 5.18 -12.48
CA ASP A 18 0.01 5.43 -13.86
C ASP A 18 -1.18 5.86 -14.72
N GLY A 19 -0.91 6.47 -15.88
CA GLY A 19 -1.96 6.92 -16.80
C GLY A 19 -2.80 5.80 -17.43
N PHE A 20 -2.63 4.56 -16.98
CA PHE A 20 -3.32 3.35 -17.45
C PHE A 20 -3.95 2.54 -16.31
N ASP A 21 -3.90 3.02 -15.06
CA ASP A 21 -4.45 2.34 -13.88
C ASP A 21 -3.94 0.89 -13.71
N ARG A 22 -2.67 0.67 -14.03
CA ARG A 22 -1.93 -0.59 -13.83
C ARG A 22 -0.94 -0.53 -12.70
N SER A 23 -0.62 0.65 -12.18
CA SER A 23 0.14 0.78 -10.94
C SER A 23 -0.52 1.78 -10.02
N PHE A 24 -0.55 1.44 -8.74
CA PHE A 24 -1.17 2.24 -7.70
C PHE A 24 -0.18 2.32 -6.55
N THR A 25 0.12 3.54 -6.12
CA THR A 25 0.98 3.79 -4.97
C THR A 25 0.28 4.75 -4.03
N VAL A 26 0.21 4.38 -2.76
CA VAL A 26 -0.17 5.31 -1.69
C VAL A 26 1.09 5.75 -0.99
N VAL A 27 1.34 7.06 -0.96
CA VAL A 27 2.45 7.67 -0.22
C VAL A 27 1.90 8.55 0.87
N THR A 28 2.29 8.28 2.12
CA THR A 28 2.08 9.18 3.24
C THR A 28 3.24 10.16 3.35
N ILE A 29 2.91 11.44 3.43
CA ILE A 29 3.83 12.52 3.79
C ILE A 29 3.30 13.14 5.07
N ALA A 30 4.09 13.07 6.14
CA ALA A 30 3.73 13.59 7.44
C ALA A 30 4.88 14.35 8.10
N GLU A 31 4.54 15.18 9.07
CA GLU A 31 5.48 15.71 10.06
C GLU A 31 5.16 15.09 11.42
N PHE A 32 6.21 14.63 12.10
CA PHE A 32 6.15 14.05 13.43
C PHE A 32 7.40 14.47 14.21
N ASP A 33 7.21 15.08 15.39
CA ASP A 33 8.31 15.59 16.23
C ASP A 33 9.25 16.57 15.51
N GLY A 34 8.70 17.41 14.63
CA GLY A 34 9.47 18.35 13.81
C GLY A 34 10.28 17.70 12.68
N GLU A 35 10.20 16.38 12.51
CA GLU A 35 10.83 15.64 11.42
C GLU A 35 9.83 15.28 10.32
N ARG A 36 10.28 15.40 9.08
CA ARG A 36 9.49 15.00 7.91
C ARG A 36 9.63 13.50 7.67
N PHE A 37 8.49 12.83 7.59
CA PHE A 37 8.36 11.42 7.27
C PHE A 37 7.70 11.25 5.88
N VAL A 38 8.27 10.36 5.06
CA VAL A 38 7.72 9.99 3.76
C VAL A 38 7.81 8.49 3.60
N GLU A 39 6.67 7.83 3.44
CA GLU A 39 6.59 6.38 3.29
C GLU A 39 5.60 6.00 2.19
N ALA A 40 5.95 4.98 1.40
CA ALA A 40 4.98 4.31 0.54
C ALA A 40 4.27 3.24 1.37
N ASP A 41 3.00 3.42 1.68
CA ASP A 41 2.23 2.49 2.52
C ASP A 41 1.73 1.29 1.72
N LEU A 42 1.45 1.51 0.43
CA LEU A 42 0.86 0.53 -0.46
C LEU A 42 1.44 0.71 -1.85
N ILE A 43 1.93 -0.38 -2.46
CA ILE A 43 2.39 -0.42 -3.85
C ILE A 43 1.78 -1.64 -4.51
N ILE A 44 1.03 -1.42 -5.58
CA ILE A 44 0.29 -2.46 -6.29
C ILE A 44 0.56 -2.32 -7.78
N ARG A 45 0.65 -3.44 -8.48
CA ARG A 45 0.62 -3.50 -9.94
C ARG A 45 -0.45 -4.46 -10.43
N ILE A 46 -1.02 -4.17 -11.60
CA ILE A 46 -1.93 -5.06 -12.31
C ILE A 46 -1.21 -5.55 -13.56
N VAL A 47 -1.01 -6.87 -13.65
CA VAL A 47 -0.39 -7.53 -14.80
C VAL A 47 -1.34 -8.61 -15.29
N GLY A 48 -1.88 -8.43 -16.49
CA GLY A 48 -2.93 -9.31 -17.02
C GLY A 48 -4.18 -9.26 -16.13
N ASP A 49 -4.57 -10.41 -15.58
CA ASP A 49 -5.68 -10.57 -14.64
C ASP A 49 -5.22 -10.69 -13.18
N GLN A 50 -3.95 -10.43 -12.90
CA GLN A 50 -3.37 -10.57 -11.57
C GLN A 50 -3.11 -9.23 -10.90
N VAL A 51 -3.40 -9.18 -9.60
CA VAL A 51 -3.08 -8.09 -8.69
C VAL A 51 -1.81 -8.47 -7.93
N ILE A 52 -0.72 -7.75 -8.19
CA ILE A 52 0.57 -7.94 -7.52
C ILE A 52 0.71 -6.89 -6.43
N ILE A 53 0.79 -7.33 -5.18
CA ILE A 53 0.99 -6.47 -4.02
C ILE A 53 2.49 -6.47 -3.67
N GLU A 54 3.18 -5.41 -4.05
CA GLU A 54 4.63 -5.23 -3.87
C GLU A 54 4.97 -4.78 -2.45
N ARG A 55 4.07 -4.01 -1.84
CA ARG A 55 4.18 -3.53 -0.46
C ARG A 55 2.79 -3.27 0.09
N ASP A 56 2.58 -3.67 1.33
CA ASP A 56 1.40 -3.32 2.12
C ASP A 56 1.83 -3.16 3.59
N GLN A 57 1.72 -1.95 4.12
CA GLN A 57 2.01 -1.61 5.52
C GLN A 57 0.74 -1.32 6.32
N ASN A 58 -0.44 -1.56 5.74
CA ASN A 58 -1.70 -1.28 6.41
C ASN A 58 -2.00 -2.36 7.47
N ASP A 59 -2.56 -1.93 8.61
CA ASP A 59 -3.06 -2.85 9.64
C ASP A 59 -4.12 -3.81 9.09
N LYS A 60 -4.96 -3.32 8.16
CA LYS A 60 -5.89 -4.13 7.37
C LYS A 60 -5.31 -4.33 5.99
N GLN A 61 -4.86 -5.55 5.71
CA GLN A 61 -4.19 -5.86 4.45
C GLN A 61 -5.17 -5.79 3.26
N LEU A 62 -4.67 -5.33 2.12
CA LEU A 62 -5.43 -5.22 0.89
C LEU A 62 -5.93 -6.59 0.40
N VAL A 63 -5.14 -7.66 0.62
CA VAL A 63 -5.53 -9.03 0.23
C VAL A 63 -6.88 -9.42 0.82
N ASP A 64 -7.10 -9.15 2.10
CA ASP A 64 -8.35 -9.48 2.78
C ASP A 64 -9.54 -8.71 2.16
N ALA A 65 -9.32 -7.43 1.85
CA ALA A 65 -10.33 -6.60 1.22
C ALA A 65 -10.68 -7.06 -0.21
N LEU A 66 -9.67 -7.46 -0.99
CA LEU A 66 -9.88 -7.99 -2.34
C LEU A 66 -10.63 -9.32 -2.31
N GLU A 67 -10.24 -10.24 -1.41
CA GLU A 67 -10.95 -11.51 -1.21
C GLU A 67 -12.41 -11.28 -0.77
N GLN A 68 -12.65 -10.32 0.14
CA GLN A 68 -13.99 -9.95 0.57
C GLN A 68 -14.85 -9.39 -0.57
N LEU A 69 -14.23 -8.69 -1.53
CA LEU A 69 -14.89 -8.19 -2.74
C LEU A 69 -15.06 -9.28 -3.83
N GLY A 70 -14.60 -10.51 -3.58
CA GLY A 70 -14.76 -11.65 -4.46
C GLY A 70 -13.65 -11.83 -5.49
N VAL A 71 -12.50 -11.15 -5.32
CA VAL A 71 -11.31 -11.42 -6.13
C VAL A 71 -10.75 -12.80 -5.74
N PRO A 72 -10.61 -13.75 -6.69
CA PRO A 72 -10.01 -15.04 -6.42
C PRO A 72 -8.60 -14.91 -5.84
N ARG A 73 -8.28 -15.64 -4.77
CA ARG A 73 -6.93 -15.66 -4.18
C ARG A 73 -5.84 -16.04 -5.17
N SER A 74 -6.15 -16.86 -6.17
CA SER A 74 -5.24 -17.24 -7.26
C SER A 74 -4.87 -16.08 -8.20
N GLN A 75 -5.62 -14.98 -8.19
CA GLN A 75 -5.34 -13.75 -8.94
C GLN A 75 -4.59 -12.72 -8.10
N ILE A 76 -4.37 -12.95 -6.80
CA ILE A 76 -3.66 -12.03 -5.91
C ILE A 76 -2.28 -12.62 -5.62
N ILE A 77 -1.23 -11.83 -5.83
CA ILE A 77 0.16 -12.20 -5.57
C ILE A 77 0.71 -11.31 -4.47
N LEU A 78 1.12 -11.92 -3.36
CA LEU A 78 1.79 -11.24 -2.25
C LEU A 78 3.30 -11.23 -2.49
N ALA A 79 3.77 -10.34 -3.38
CA ALA A 79 5.18 -10.26 -3.73
C ALA A 79 6.07 -9.93 -2.52
N TYR A 80 5.60 -9.08 -1.60
CA TYR A 80 6.29 -8.79 -0.33
C TYR A 80 6.48 -10.03 0.56
N ALA A 81 5.66 -11.07 0.38
CA ALA A 81 5.75 -12.34 1.10
C ALA A 81 6.55 -13.41 0.33
N GLY A 82 7.14 -13.05 -0.82
CA GLY A 82 7.96 -13.94 -1.65
C GLY A 82 7.16 -14.82 -2.61
N GLU A 83 5.88 -14.52 -2.87
CA GLU A 83 5.13 -15.22 -3.92
C GLU A 83 5.70 -14.92 -5.31
N PRO A 84 5.74 -15.89 -6.23
CA PRO A 84 6.35 -15.71 -7.54
C PRO A 84 5.55 -14.70 -8.37
N VAL A 85 6.26 -13.70 -8.90
CA VAL A 85 5.70 -12.67 -9.77
C VAL A 85 5.89 -13.10 -11.24
N PRO A 86 4.86 -12.98 -12.11
CA PRO A 86 4.99 -13.26 -13.53
C PRO A 86 5.99 -12.31 -14.19
N GLU A 87 6.74 -12.81 -15.17
CA GLU A 87 7.60 -11.96 -15.99
C GLU A 87 6.75 -11.06 -16.87
N GLU A 88 7.05 -9.75 -16.87
CA GLU A 88 6.43 -8.78 -17.77
C GLU A 88 6.92 -9.06 -19.21
N THR A 89 6.10 -9.73 -20.01
CA THR A 89 6.38 -9.99 -21.44
C THR A 89 5.83 -8.86 -22.31
#